data_AF-A0A2G6BT20-F1
#
_entry.id   AF-A0A2G6BT20-F1
#
_cell.length_a   1.000
_cell.length_b   1.000
_cell.length_c   1.000
_cell.angle_alpha   90.00
_cell.angle_beta   90.00
_cell.angle_gamma   90.00
#
_symmetry.space_group_name_H-M   'P 1'
#
loop_
_entity.id
_entity.type
_entity.pdbx_description
1 polymer ?
#
loop_
_entity_poly.entity_id
_entity_poly.type
_entity_poly.pdbx_seq_one_letter_code
_entity_poly.pdbx_strand_id
1 'polypeptide(L)'
;MRIFIHIISAFGAIAVFLIPGMNLSLFLWNILPFATASGLTEIINRSRDSSSQKIPFSLKMCNICGVTGFNFLQSFFITAWITDFSRIKTGASTASLAFIFIPAYSLTAGIIGSLIGFAIGIIIEKNTYKREKIVKNTGSRNEKEQKISRQAISNKNFTDEISIRGGARTGLFNVTFPFAKLIISQNKLELNIFILGKFIFSSKDVISIEPYVLIPFLGQGIKINHSVKSYDSEIIFWTFNNPQELIEKINETGFSDKFYKPLDGQQKKSPKIGDWK
;
A
#
# COMPACT_ATOMS: atom_id res chain seq x y z
N MET A 1 16.26 5.22 -7.27
CA MET A 1 16.77 3.87 -6.90
C MET A 1 18.17 3.58 -7.46
N ARG A 2 18.45 3.76 -8.76
CA ARG A 2 19.80 3.55 -9.34
C ARG A 2 20.93 4.33 -8.65
N ILE A 3 20.70 5.61 -8.35
CA ILE A 3 21.68 6.47 -7.64
C ILE A 3 21.97 5.94 -6.23
N PHE A 4 20.96 5.42 -5.54
CA PHE A 4 21.08 4.91 -4.18
C PHE A 4 21.93 3.63 -4.10
N ILE A 5 21.80 2.74 -5.10
CA ILE A 5 22.61 1.51 -5.21
C ILE A 5 24.08 1.85 -5.45
N HIS A 6 24.36 2.80 -6.35
CA HIS A 6 25.73 3.25 -6.61
C HIS A 6 26.36 3.90 -5.37
N ILE A 7 25.60 4.71 -4.63
CA ILE A 7 26.06 5.32 -3.38
C ILE A 7 26.40 4.26 -2.32
N ILE A 8 25.53 3.24 -2.13
CA ILE A 8 25.80 2.15 -1.16
C ILE A 8 27.04 1.34 -1.57
N SER A 9 27.21 1.03 -2.86
CA SER A 9 28.39 0.31 -3.34
C SER A 9 29.69 1.11 -3.16
N ALA A 10 29.64 2.43 -3.37
CA ALA A 10 30.79 3.31 -3.18
C ALA A 10 31.13 3.49 -1.69
N PHE A 11 30.11 3.67 -0.84
CA PHE A 11 30.30 3.76 0.62
C PHE A 11 30.86 2.47 1.20
N GLY A 12 30.37 1.32 0.74
CA GLY A 12 30.91 0.03 1.13
C GLY A 12 32.39 -0.07 0.79
N ALA A 13 32.76 0.22 -0.47
CA ALA A 13 34.15 0.10 -0.92
C ALA A 13 35.09 1.00 -0.10
N ILE A 14 34.64 2.22 0.24
CA ILE A 14 35.40 3.16 1.09
C ILE A 14 35.52 2.65 2.53
N ALA A 15 34.48 2.03 3.09
CA ALA A 15 34.50 1.48 4.45
C ALA A 15 35.53 0.35 4.63
N VAL A 16 35.81 -0.45 3.59
CA VAL A 16 36.88 -1.47 3.63
C VAL A 16 38.26 -0.88 3.82
N PHE A 17 38.54 0.28 3.22
CA PHE A 17 39.84 0.95 3.32
C PHE A 17 40.00 1.77 4.59
N LEU A 18 38.90 2.25 5.18
CA LEU A 18 38.93 3.12 6.36
C LEU A 18 38.91 2.36 7.70
N ILE A 19 38.53 1.09 7.72
CA ILE A 19 38.46 0.28 8.94
C ILE A 19 39.63 -0.72 8.96
N PRO A 20 40.76 -0.39 9.61
CA PRO A 20 41.90 -1.30 9.69
C PRO A 20 41.50 -2.59 10.42
N GLY A 21 41.72 -3.73 9.77
CA GLY A 21 41.38 -5.07 10.27
C GLY A 21 40.11 -5.69 9.66
N MET A 22 39.35 -4.96 8.84
CA MET A 22 38.23 -5.55 8.09
C MET A 22 38.75 -6.44 6.95
N ASN A 23 38.47 -7.75 7.04
CA ASN A 23 38.87 -8.71 6.02
C ASN A 23 38.05 -8.48 4.74
N LEU A 24 38.72 -8.16 3.62
CA LEU A 24 38.11 -7.96 2.30
C LEU A 24 37.17 -9.11 1.90
N SER A 25 37.47 -10.33 2.35
CA SER A 25 36.60 -11.50 2.22
C SER A 25 35.20 -11.24 2.79
N LEU A 26 35.09 -10.84 4.06
CA LEU A 26 33.81 -10.60 4.73
C LEU A 26 32.99 -9.52 4.03
N PHE A 27 33.66 -8.50 3.48
CA PHE A 27 33.00 -7.45 2.73
C PHE A 27 32.46 -7.93 1.38
N LEU A 28 33.30 -8.62 0.59
CA LEU A 28 32.91 -9.16 -0.71
C LEU A 28 31.77 -10.18 -0.57
N TRP A 29 31.81 -11.03 0.47
CA TRP A 29 30.76 -12.01 0.72
C TRP A 29 29.41 -11.35 1.05
N ASN A 30 29.38 -10.20 1.74
CA ASN A 30 28.12 -9.52 2.08
C ASN A 30 27.55 -8.65 0.95
N ILE A 31 28.40 -8.06 0.10
CA ILE A 31 27.94 -7.18 -0.98
C ILE A 31 27.60 -7.94 -2.26
N LEU A 32 28.30 -9.04 -2.55
CA LEU A 32 28.09 -9.81 -3.78
C LEU A 32 26.64 -10.33 -3.95
N PRO A 33 25.94 -10.82 -2.92
CA PRO A 33 24.53 -11.23 -3.02
C PRO A 33 23.59 -10.06 -3.33
N PHE A 34 23.83 -8.89 -2.73
CA PHE A 34 23.04 -7.69 -3.01
C PHE A 34 23.28 -7.17 -4.43
N ALA A 35 24.54 -7.15 -4.88
CA ALA A 35 24.91 -6.75 -6.22
C ALA A 35 24.36 -7.72 -7.27
N THR A 36 24.45 -9.03 -7.03
CA THR A 36 23.89 -10.06 -7.92
C THR A 36 22.37 -10.01 -7.96
N ALA A 37 21.68 -9.90 -6.82
CA ALA A 37 20.23 -9.75 -6.77
C ALA A 37 19.73 -8.48 -7.48
N SER A 38 20.43 -7.35 -7.26
CA SER A 38 20.11 -6.08 -7.91
C SER A 38 20.36 -6.14 -9.42
N GLY A 39 21.50 -6.72 -9.84
CA GLY A 39 21.84 -6.94 -11.24
C GLY A 39 20.85 -7.88 -11.95
N LEU A 40 20.44 -8.97 -11.30
CA LEU A 40 19.44 -9.89 -11.84
C LEU A 40 18.08 -9.18 -12.00
N THR A 41 17.68 -8.40 -10.99
CA THR A 41 16.43 -7.62 -11.04
C THR A 41 16.46 -6.59 -12.17
N GLU A 42 17.60 -5.93 -12.39
CA GLU A 42 17.81 -4.99 -13.49
C GLU A 42 17.77 -5.70 -14.85
N ILE A 43 18.40 -6.87 -15.00
CA ILE A 43 18.36 -7.69 -16.23
C ILE A 43 16.93 -8.12 -16.54
N ILE A 44 16.19 -8.61 -15.55
CA ILE A 44 14.77 -9.00 -15.68
C ILE A 44 13.90 -7.79 -16.06
N ASN A 45 14.19 -6.61 -15.50
CA ASN A 45 13.49 -5.39 -15.83
C ASN A 45 13.87 -4.84 -17.21
N ARG A 46 15.10 -5.06 -17.70
CA ARG A 46 15.49 -4.70 -19.08
C ARG A 46 14.92 -5.65 -20.12
N SER A 47 14.81 -6.95 -19.82
CA SER A 47 14.16 -7.92 -20.73
C SER A 47 12.66 -7.65 -20.91
N ARG A 48 12.06 -6.88 -19.97
CA ARG A 48 10.66 -6.43 -20.01
C ARG A 48 10.36 -5.43 -21.13
N ASP A 49 11.30 -4.54 -21.44
CA ASP A 49 11.09 -3.47 -22.43
C ASP A 49 11.30 -3.94 -23.87
N SER A 50 12.01 -5.07 -24.05
CA SER A 50 12.35 -5.59 -25.38
C SER A 50 11.43 -6.69 -25.90
N SER A 51 10.52 -7.24 -25.08
CA SER A 51 9.59 -8.28 -25.55
C SER A 51 8.19 -8.12 -24.96
N SER A 52 7.18 -8.18 -25.83
CA SER A 52 5.74 -8.19 -25.53
C SER A 52 5.28 -9.37 -24.63
N GLN A 53 6.21 -10.23 -24.17
CA GLN A 53 5.89 -11.35 -23.31
C GLN A 53 5.86 -10.92 -21.84
N LYS A 54 4.64 -10.82 -21.29
CA LYS A 54 4.40 -10.68 -19.86
C LYS A 54 4.99 -11.89 -19.13
N ILE A 55 6.16 -11.73 -18.51
CA ILE A 55 6.70 -12.74 -17.58
C ILE A 55 5.65 -13.00 -16.50
N PRO A 56 5.23 -14.26 -16.27
CA PRO A 56 4.19 -14.58 -15.32
C PRO A 56 4.60 -14.18 -13.90
N PHE A 57 3.63 -13.67 -13.14
CA PHE A 57 3.86 -13.16 -11.78
C PHE A 57 4.48 -14.20 -10.84
N SER A 58 4.20 -15.49 -11.08
CA SER A 58 4.78 -16.63 -10.34
C SER A 58 6.31 -16.70 -10.44
N LEU A 59 6.88 -16.41 -11.60
CA LEU A 59 8.34 -16.36 -11.81
C LEU A 59 8.99 -15.18 -11.08
N LYS A 60 8.27 -14.06 -10.92
CA LYS A 60 8.77 -12.91 -10.15
C LYS A 60 8.85 -13.20 -8.66
N MET A 61 7.85 -13.87 -8.12
CA MET A 61 7.83 -14.25 -6.69
C MET A 61 8.88 -15.32 -6.38
N CYS A 62 9.11 -16.28 -7.29
CA CYS A 62 10.13 -17.30 -7.13
C CYS A 62 11.54 -16.69 -6.95
N ASN A 63 11.88 -15.68 -7.76
CA ASN A 63 13.18 -14.99 -7.64
C ASN A 63 13.31 -14.20 -6.33
N ILE A 64 12.26 -13.52 -5.89
CA ILE A 64 12.29 -12.77 -4.62
C ILE A 64 12.49 -13.72 -3.44
N CYS A 65 11.75 -14.84 -3.41
CA CYS A 65 11.87 -15.85 -2.36
C CYS A 65 13.25 -16.54 -2.37
N GLY A 66 13.81 -16.83 -3.56
CA GLY A 66 15.15 -17.39 -3.68
C GLY A 66 16.24 -16.46 -3.13
N VAL A 67 16.14 -15.16 -3.47
CA VAL A 67 17.09 -14.14 -2.98
C VAL A 67 16.97 -13.93 -1.47
N THR A 68 15.77 -13.85 -0.92
CA THR A 68 15.60 -13.69 0.54
C THR A 68 16.05 -14.93 1.31
N GLY A 69 15.75 -16.13 0.82
CA GLY A 69 16.22 -17.39 1.41
C GLY A 69 17.75 -17.48 1.43
N PHE A 70 18.41 -17.11 0.33
CA PHE A 70 19.88 -17.12 0.24
C PHE A 70 20.54 -16.12 1.22
N ASN A 71 19.98 -14.91 1.38
CA ASN A 71 20.52 -13.91 2.31
C ASN A 71 20.35 -14.34 3.78
N PHE A 72 19.27 -15.03 4.13
CA PHE A 72 19.08 -15.61 5.47
C PHE A 72 20.10 -16.71 5.75
N LEU A 73 20.31 -17.61 4.79
CA LEU A 73 21.29 -18.68 4.90
C LEU A 73 22.71 -18.11 5.10
N GLN A 74 23.07 -17.07 4.35
CA GLN A 74 24.37 -16.44 4.46
C GLN A 74 24.57 -15.71 5.81
N SER A 75 23.58 -14.96 6.26
CA SER A 75 23.62 -14.28 7.57
C SER A 75 23.81 -15.28 8.70
N PHE A 76 23.24 -16.48 8.56
CA PHE A 76 23.42 -17.56 9.52
C PHE A 76 24.85 -18.14 9.49
N PHE A 77 25.41 -18.43 8.32
CA PHE A 77 26.80 -18.91 8.21
C PHE A 77 27.81 -17.93 8.82
N ILE A 78 27.61 -16.63 8.61
CA ILE A 78 28.44 -15.58 9.22
C ILE A 78 28.29 -15.59 10.74
N THR A 79 27.06 -15.70 11.25
CA THR A 79 26.80 -15.76 12.70
C THR A 79 27.44 -16.98 13.34
N ALA A 80 27.26 -18.16 12.73
CA ALA A 80 27.84 -19.42 13.17
C ALA A 80 29.38 -19.36 13.16
N TRP A 81 29.98 -18.82 12.11
CA TRP A 81 31.43 -18.64 12.00
C TRP A 81 31.99 -17.68 13.06
N ILE A 82 31.30 -16.56 13.31
CA ILE A 82 31.68 -15.60 14.37
C ILE A 82 31.62 -16.27 15.75
N THR A 83 30.56 -17.04 16.02
CA THR A 83 30.39 -17.72 17.32
C THR A 83 31.38 -18.86 17.54
N ASP A 84 31.85 -19.50 16.47
CA ASP A 84 32.85 -20.59 16.54
C ASP A 84 34.28 -20.04 16.74
N PHE A 85 34.56 -18.82 16.27
CA PHE A 85 35.86 -18.16 16.47
C PHE A 85 36.09 -17.73 17.93
N SER A 86 35.01 -17.46 18.67
CA SER A 86 35.05 -17.16 20.10
C SER A 86 35.11 -18.43 20.97
N ARG A 87 36.26 -19.11 20.92
CA ARG A 87 36.71 -20.22 21.80
C ARG A 87 35.83 -20.51 23.03
N ILE A 88 34.85 -21.42 22.92
CA ILE A 88 34.24 -22.07 24.08
C ILE A 88 34.12 -23.57 23.81
N LYS A 89 34.65 -24.35 24.76
CA LYS A 89 34.70 -25.82 24.85
C LYS A 89 33.32 -26.50 24.89
N THR A 90 32.44 -26.21 23.95
CA THR A 90 31.24 -27.01 23.73
C THR A 90 31.59 -28.12 22.76
N GLY A 91 31.34 -29.37 23.14
CA GLY A 91 31.73 -30.54 22.35
C GLY A 91 31.23 -30.44 20.91
N ALA A 92 32.10 -30.79 19.95
CA ALA A 92 31.92 -30.62 18.52
C ALA A 92 30.59 -31.17 17.93
N SER A 93 29.86 -32.03 18.65
CA SER A 93 28.69 -32.74 18.12
C SER A 93 27.48 -31.85 17.86
N THR A 94 27.23 -30.81 18.68
CA THR A 94 26.04 -29.94 18.50
C THR A 94 26.23 -28.93 17.37
N ALA A 95 27.44 -28.39 17.23
CA ALA A 95 27.79 -27.50 16.13
C ALA A 95 27.73 -28.24 14.79
N SER A 96 28.27 -29.46 14.70
CA SER A 96 28.18 -30.28 13.47
C SER A 96 26.74 -30.59 13.06
N LEU A 97 25.83 -30.81 14.00
CA LEU A 97 24.40 -30.97 13.69
C LEU A 97 23.81 -29.69 13.10
N ALA A 98 24.11 -28.52 13.67
CA ALA A 98 23.65 -27.24 13.14
C ALA A 98 24.10 -27.02 11.69
N PHE A 99 25.32 -27.43 11.33
CA PHE A 99 25.84 -27.36 9.96
C PHE A 99 25.11 -28.26 8.95
N ILE A 100 24.43 -29.32 9.39
CA ILE A 100 23.68 -30.22 8.50
C ILE A 100 22.21 -29.84 8.46
N PHE A 101 21.59 -29.64 9.63
CA PHE A 101 20.15 -29.42 9.74
C PHE A 101 19.71 -28.05 9.24
N ILE A 102 20.55 -27.01 9.39
CA ILE A 102 20.13 -25.65 9.04
C ILE A 102 20.16 -25.38 7.54
N PRO A 103 21.18 -25.83 6.77
CA PRO A 103 21.10 -25.79 5.31
C PRO A 103 19.95 -26.64 4.76
N ALA A 104 19.72 -27.83 5.32
CA ALA A 104 18.60 -28.67 4.94
C ALA A 104 17.25 -28.00 5.25
N TYR A 105 17.10 -27.37 6.41
CA TYR A 105 15.92 -26.61 6.79
C TYR A 105 15.70 -25.38 5.90
N SER A 106 16.76 -24.62 5.60
CA SER A 106 16.67 -23.46 4.72
C SER A 106 16.33 -23.85 3.28
N LEU A 107 16.87 -24.96 2.78
CA LEU A 107 16.58 -25.47 1.44
C LEU A 107 15.12 -25.94 1.36
N THR A 108 14.66 -26.70 2.34
CA THR A 108 13.26 -27.17 2.41
C THR A 108 12.28 -26.00 2.57
N ALA A 109 12.56 -25.04 3.45
CA ALA A 109 11.76 -23.82 3.60
C ALA A 109 11.74 -22.97 2.31
N GLY A 110 12.87 -22.87 1.60
CA GLY A 110 12.96 -22.17 0.32
C GLY A 110 12.12 -22.85 -0.78
N ILE A 111 12.17 -24.17 -0.86
CA ILE A 111 11.35 -24.96 -1.79
C ILE A 111 9.86 -24.78 -1.47
N ILE A 112 9.48 -24.90 -0.19
CA ILE A 112 8.08 -24.70 0.25
C ILE A 112 7.60 -23.28 -0.07
N GLY A 113 8.40 -22.26 0.25
CA GLY A 113 8.08 -20.87 -0.05
C GLY A 113 7.92 -20.61 -1.54
N SER A 114 8.78 -21.19 -2.38
CA SER A 114 8.69 -21.11 -3.84
C SER A 114 7.39 -21.74 -4.37
N LEU A 115 7.02 -22.93 -3.87
CA LEU A 115 5.78 -23.60 -4.25
C LEU A 115 4.53 -22.81 -3.84
N ILE A 116 4.51 -22.25 -2.62
CA ILE A 116 3.42 -21.40 -2.14
C ILE A 116 3.31 -20.14 -3.01
N GLY A 117 4.44 -19.47 -3.28
CA GLY A 117 4.47 -18.28 -4.14
C GLY A 117 3.96 -18.58 -5.56
N PHE A 118 4.34 -19.72 -6.12
CA PHE A 118 3.85 -20.18 -7.42
C PHE A 118 2.34 -20.43 -7.43
N ALA A 119 1.81 -21.12 -6.41
CA ALA A 119 0.38 -21.39 -6.28
C ALA A 119 -0.45 -20.11 -6.14
N ILE A 120 0.00 -19.16 -5.30
CA ILE A 120 -0.62 -17.84 -5.17
C ILE A 120 -0.59 -17.10 -6.51
N GLY A 121 0.54 -17.17 -7.23
CA GLY A 121 0.67 -16.57 -8.55
C GLY A 121 -0.38 -17.07 -9.54
N ILE A 122 -0.60 -18.39 -9.60
CA ILE A 122 -1.64 -19.00 -10.44
C ILE A 122 -3.05 -18.50 -10.06
N ILE A 123 -3.34 -18.41 -8.77
CA ILE A 123 -4.66 -17.95 -8.28
C ILE A 123 -4.91 -16.50 -8.69
N ILE A 124 -3.91 -15.62 -8.52
CA ILE A 124 -3.99 -14.21 -8.91
C ILE A 124 -4.18 -14.07 -10.41
N GLU A 125 -3.44 -14.84 -11.21
CA GLU A 125 -3.54 -14.80 -12.68
C GLU A 125 -4.93 -15.23 -13.17
N LYS A 126 -5.48 -16.34 -12.63
CA LYS A 126 -6.84 -16.79 -12.94
C LYS A 126 -7.90 -15.73 -12.59
N ASN A 127 -7.75 -15.07 -11.45
CA ASN A 127 -8.67 -14.01 -11.02
C ASN A 127 -8.55 -12.76 -11.89
N THR A 128 -7.34 -12.41 -12.32
CA THR A 128 -7.10 -11.26 -13.20
C THR A 128 -7.71 -11.50 -14.58
N TYR A 129 -7.49 -12.69 -15.16
CA TYR A 129 -8.10 -13.11 -16.41
C TYR A 129 -9.64 -13.08 -16.35
N LYS A 130 -10.22 -13.61 -15.26
CA LYS A 130 -11.67 -13.57 -15.04
C LYS A 130 -12.20 -12.13 -14.96
N ARG A 131 -11.49 -11.22 -14.29
CA ARG A 131 -11.86 -9.80 -14.23
C ARG A 131 -11.80 -9.13 -15.59
N GLU A 132 -10.75 -9.35 -16.38
CA GLU A 132 -10.66 -8.76 -17.73
C GLU A 132 -11.82 -9.22 -18.62
N LYS A 133 -12.21 -10.50 -18.55
CA LYS A 133 -13.36 -11.01 -19.30
C LYS A 133 -14.69 -10.39 -18.85
N ILE A 134 -14.88 -10.19 -17.55
CA ILE A 134 -16.06 -9.49 -17.01
C ILE A 134 -16.08 -8.04 -17.47
N VAL A 135 -14.96 -7.32 -17.37
CA VAL A 135 -14.87 -5.90 -17.78
C VAL A 135 -15.15 -5.75 -19.27
N LYS A 136 -14.63 -6.63 -20.14
CA LYS A 136 -14.92 -6.60 -21.58
C LYS A 136 -16.40 -6.85 -21.86
N ASN A 137 -17.02 -7.81 -21.18
CA ASN A 137 -18.45 -8.11 -21.34
C ASN A 137 -19.35 -6.99 -20.80
N THR A 138 -19.02 -6.43 -19.64
CA THR A 138 -19.76 -5.31 -19.04
C THR A 138 -19.56 -4.01 -19.84
N GLY A 139 -18.37 -3.75 -20.39
CA GLY A 139 -18.11 -2.61 -21.26
C GLY A 139 -18.94 -2.66 -22.54
N SER A 140 -19.00 -3.81 -23.22
CA SER A 140 -19.82 -4.00 -24.42
C SER A 140 -21.33 -3.88 -24.13
N ARG A 141 -21.79 -4.33 -22.96
CA ARG A 141 -23.17 -4.16 -22.51
C ARG A 141 -23.49 -2.70 -22.16
N ASN A 142 -22.60 -2.04 -21.44
CA ASN A 142 -22.75 -0.64 -21.05
C ASN A 142 -22.68 0.31 -22.27
N GLU A 143 -21.93 -0.01 -23.32
CA GLU A 143 -21.94 0.79 -24.56
C GLU A 143 -23.27 0.67 -25.32
N LYS A 144 -23.88 -0.53 -25.33
CA LYS A 144 -25.23 -0.72 -25.91
C LYS A 144 -26.29 -0.03 -25.06
N GLU A 145 -26.23 -0.18 -23.74
CA GLU A 145 -27.13 0.50 -22.81
C GLU A 145 -26.91 2.03 -22.80
N GLN A 146 -25.68 2.55 -22.95
CA GLN A 146 -25.40 3.98 -23.07
C GLN A 146 -25.89 4.57 -24.39
N LYS A 147 -25.86 3.83 -25.51
CA LYS A 147 -26.45 4.31 -26.78
C LYS A 147 -27.97 4.44 -26.69
N ILE A 148 -28.62 3.48 -26.04
CA ILE A 148 -30.07 3.51 -25.75
C ILE A 148 -30.40 4.61 -24.73
N SER A 149 -29.54 4.80 -23.73
CA SER A 149 -29.71 5.81 -22.69
C SER A 149 -29.43 7.22 -23.20
N ARG A 150 -28.49 7.45 -24.12
CA ARG A 150 -28.23 8.78 -24.71
C ARG A 150 -29.43 9.31 -25.51
N GLN A 151 -30.23 8.42 -26.10
CA GLN A 151 -31.50 8.79 -26.73
C GLN A 151 -32.61 9.08 -25.71
N ALA A 152 -32.55 8.48 -24.51
CA ALA A 152 -33.48 8.76 -23.41
C ALA A 152 -33.05 9.93 -22.48
N ILE A 153 -31.75 10.26 -22.43
CA ILE A 153 -31.14 11.26 -21.53
C ILE A 153 -31.13 12.67 -22.12
N SER A 154 -31.54 12.85 -23.38
CA SER A 154 -31.87 14.19 -23.91
C SER A 154 -33.01 14.89 -23.13
N ASN A 155 -33.62 14.25 -22.12
CA ASN A 155 -34.72 14.79 -21.32
C ASN A 155 -34.62 14.56 -19.80
N LYS A 156 -33.45 14.28 -19.20
CA LYS A 156 -33.39 14.09 -17.74
C LYS A 156 -32.07 14.55 -17.10
N ASN A 157 -32.14 15.60 -16.29
CA ASN A 157 -31.07 16.08 -15.41
C ASN A 157 -30.73 15.01 -14.36
N PHE A 158 -29.51 14.47 -14.37
CA PHE A 158 -29.04 13.50 -13.38
C PHE A 158 -28.03 14.14 -12.43
N THR A 159 -28.30 13.99 -11.13
CA THR A 159 -27.38 14.29 -10.04
C THR A 159 -26.47 13.08 -9.84
N ASP A 160 -25.20 13.20 -10.23
CA ASP A 160 -24.29 12.05 -10.36
C ASP A 160 -23.81 11.51 -9.01
N GLU A 161 -23.93 10.19 -8.83
CA GLU A 161 -23.37 9.45 -7.71
C GLU A 161 -21.86 9.26 -7.90
N ILE A 162 -21.05 9.64 -6.91
CA ILE A 162 -19.59 9.51 -6.93
C ILE A 162 -19.18 8.32 -6.07
N SER A 163 -18.24 7.50 -6.55
CA SER A 163 -17.76 6.30 -5.83
C SER A 163 -16.24 6.22 -5.86
N ILE A 164 -15.60 6.22 -4.67
CA ILE A 164 -14.14 6.27 -4.49
C ILE A 164 -13.70 5.15 -3.55
N ARG A 165 -12.56 4.50 -3.84
CA ARG A 165 -11.95 3.48 -2.96
C ARG A 165 -10.84 4.07 -2.11
N GLY A 166 -10.71 3.57 -0.90
CA GLY A 166 -9.84 4.13 0.12
C GLY A 166 -9.47 3.12 1.22
N GLY A 167 -8.81 3.64 2.25
CA GLY A 167 -8.82 3.03 3.59
C GLY A 167 -9.85 3.74 4.48
N ALA A 168 -10.05 3.25 5.69
CA ALA A 168 -10.89 3.92 6.66
C ALA A 168 -10.45 3.63 8.10
N ARG A 169 -10.71 4.57 9.00
CA ARG A 169 -10.57 4.39 10.45
C ARG A 169 -11.89 4.73 11.12
N THR A 170 -12.34 3.87 12.02
CA THR A 170 -13.53 4.05 12.85
C THR A 170 -13.15 3.72 14.29
N GLY A 171 -13.04 4.74 15.13
CA GLY A 171 -12.53 4.59 16.50
C GLY A 171 -11.15 3.94 16.55
N LEU A 172 -11.04 2.78 17.20
CA LEU A 172 -9.81 2.00 17.33
C LEU A 172 -9.50 1.10 16.12
N PHE A 173 -10.47 0.92 15.21
CA PHE A 173 -10.29 0.05 14.04
C PHE A 173 -9.76 0.85 12.85
N ASN A 174 -8.74 0.30 12.19
CA ASN A 174 -8.16 0.88 10.98
C ASN A 174 -8.08 -0.18 9.87
N VAL A 175 -8.52 0.19 8.67
CA VAL A 175 -8.36 -0.60 7.46
C VAL A 175 -7.57 0.19 6.42
N THR A 176 -6.60 -0.48 5.80
CA THR A 176 -5.74 0.12 4.80
C THR A 176 -6.42 0.18 3.43
N PHE A 177 -5.85 0.95 2.50
CA PHE A 177 -6.28 0.94 1.12
C PHE A 177 -6.07 -0.45 0.48
N PRO A 178 -6.99 -0.98 -0.36
CA PRO A 178 -8.26 -0.42 -0.83
C PRO A 178 -9.50 -1.06 -0.18
N PHE A 179 -9.49 -1.26 1.14
CA PHE A 179 -10.54 -2.03 1.85
C PHE A 179 -11.76 -1.21 2.30
N ALA A 180 -11.80 0.08 2.00
CA ALA A 180 -12.96 0.95 2.18
C ALA A 180 -13.45 1.54 0.85
N LYS A 181 -14.74 1.86 0.78
CA LYS A 181 -15.37 2.50 -0.37
C LYS A 181 -16.30 3.61 0.13
N LEU A 182 -16.06 4.82 -0.35
CA LEU A 182 -16.90 5.99 -0.12
C LEU A 182 -17.83 6.19 -1.32
N ILE A 183 -19.13 6.25 -1.08
CA ILE A 183 -20.17 6.48 -2.09
C ILE A 183 -20.94 7.73 -1.67
N ILE A 184 -21.04 8.71 -2.57
CA ILE A 184 -21.65 10.01 -2.30
C ILE A 184 -22.76 10.24 -3.32
N SER A 185 -23.93 10.63 -2.82
CA SER A 185 -25.01 11.18 -3.62
C SER A 185 -25.63 12.38 -2.90
N GLN A 186 -26.49 13.12 -3.59
CA GLN A 186 -27.13 14.34 -3.06
C GLN A 186 -27.79 14.18 -1.67
N ASN A 187 -28.24 12.97 -1.32
CA ASN A 187 -28.97 12.72 -0.07
C ASN A 187 -28.25 11.82 0.92
N LYS A 188 -27.18 11.12 0.49
CA LYS A 188 -26.47 10.17 1.35
C LYS A 188 -24.98 10.13 1.09
N LEU A 189 -24.23 9.94 2.16
CA LEU A 189 -22.83 9.56 2.15
C LEU A 189 -22.74 8.17 2.78
N GLU A 190 -22.23 7.20 2.04
CA GLU A 190 -22.10 5.81 2.47
C GLU A 190 -20.62 5.42 2.48
N LEU A 191 -20.13 5.05 3.66
CA LEU A 191 -18.80 4.48 3.85
C LEU A 191 -18.93 2.98 4.09
N ASN A 192 -18.55 2.20 3.08
CA ASN A 192 -18.54 0.75 3.14
C ASN A 192 -17.13 0.24 3.45
N ILE A 193 -16.98 -0.39 4.61
CA ILE A 193 -15.73 -0.98 5.09
C ILE A 193 -15.87 -2.50 5.03
N PHE A 194 -14.96 -3.18 4.32
CA PHE A 194 -15.11 -4.61 3.98
C PHE A 194 -15.42 -5.52 5.18
N ILE A 195 -14.85 -5.23 6.35
CA ILE A 195 -14.97 -6.05 7.57
C ILE A 195 -16.00 -5.47 8.56
N LEU A 196 -16.11 -4.13 8.64
CA LEU A 196 -16.94 -3.44 9.64
C LEU A 196 -18.35 -3.12 9.14
N GLY A 197 -18.63 -3.33 7.85
CA GLY A 197 -19.93 -3.07 7.27
C GLY A 197 -20.08 -1.64 6.76
N LYS A 198 -21.32 -1.13 6.78
CA LYS A 198 -21.70 0.13 6.15
C LYS A 198 -22.07 1.18 7.17
N PHE A 199 -21.48 2.37 7.02
CA PHE A 199 -21.86 3.58 7.72
C PHE A 199 -22.61 4.47 6.73
N ILE A 200 -23.87 4.74 7.02
CA ILE A 200 -24.72 5.56 6.16
C ILE A 200 -25.02 6.85 6.91
N PHE A 201 -24.75 7.99 6.27
CA PHE A 201 -25.00 9.32 6.78
C PHE A 201 -25.99 10.02 5.86
N SER A 202 -27.07 10.55 6.43
CA SER A 202 -27.88 11.53 5.73
C SER A 202 -27.20 12.90 5.74
N SER A 203 -27.68 13.80 4.89
CA SER A 203 -27.24 15.18 4.86
C SER A 203 -27.60 16.00 6.13
N LYS A 204 -28.10 15.39 7.20
CA LYS A 204 -28.36 16.02 8.51
C LYS A 204 -27.50 15.42 9.63
N ASP A 205 -26.92 14.27 9.36
CA ASP A 205 -26.15 13.50 10.32
C ASP A 205 -24.70 13.94 10.37
N VAL A 206 -24.15 14.43 9.26
CA VAL A 206 -22.79 14.99 9.21
C VAL A 206 -22.78 16.40 9.81
N ILE A 207 -21.75 16.74 10.56
CA ILE A 207 -21.58 18.05 11.18
C ILE A 207 -20.59 18.86 10.32
N SER A 208 -19.47 18.25 9.95
CA SER A 208 -18.48 18.81 9.05
C SER A 208 -17.68 17.69 8.37
N ILE A 209 -17.09 18.02 7.21
CA ILE A 209 -16.10 17.19 6.53
C ILE A 209 -14.83 18.02 6.43
N GLU A 210 -13.75 17.53 7.03
CA GLU A 210 -12.49 18.27 7.15
C GLU A 210 -11.34 17.50 6.49
N PRO A 211 -10.36 18.18 5.89
CA PRO A 211 -9.17 17.53 5.39
C PRO A 211 -8.38 16.93 6.57
N TYR A 212 -7.95 15.69 6.41
CA TYR A 212 -7.16 14.97 7.39
C TYR A 212 -5.83 14.56 6.77
N VAL A 213 -4.72 14.98 7.35
CA VAL A 213 -3.36 14.68 6.87
C VAL A 213 -2.50 14.26 8.06
N LEU A 214 -2.03 13.01 8.07
CA LEU A 214 -1.12 12.49 9.09
C LEU A 214 0.34 12.58 8.64
N ILE A 215 0.61 12.12 7.41
CA ILE A 215 1.94 12.07 6.79
C ILE A 215 1.78 12.63 5.38
N PRO A 216 2.61 13.60 4.95
CA PRO A 216 2.61 14.06 3.57
C PRO A 216 2.69 12.86 2.60
N PHE A 217 1.76 12.78 1.64
CA PHE A 217 1.69 11.77 0.56
C PHE A 217 1.24 10.33 0.91
N LEU A 218 1.28 9.88 2.17
CA LEU A 218 0.97 8.47 2.53
C LEU A 218 -0.14 8.29 3.58
N GLY A 219 -0.74 9.38 4.06
CA GLY A 219 -1.83 9.35 5.03
C GLY A 219 -2.71 10.58 4.92
N GLN A 220 -3.27 10.81 3.73
CA GLN A 220 -4.23 11.89 3.48
C GLN A 220 -5.64 11.34 3.28
N GLY A 221 -6.65 12.14 3.64
CA GLY A 221 -8.03 11.69 3.69
C GLY A 221 -8.97 12.79 4.17
N ILE A 222 -10.23 12.41 4.40
CA ILE A 222 -11.23 13.28 5.00
C ILE A 222 -11.66 12.72 6.35
N LYS A 223 -11.85 13.61 7.32
CA LYS A 223 -12.50 13.31 8.59
C LYS A 223 -13.98 13.68 8.47
N ILE A 224 -14.86 12.77 8.81
CA ILE A 224 -16.31 12.96 8.80
C ILE A 224 -16.76 13.10 10.25
N ASN A 225 -17.04 14.33 10.68
CA ASN A 225 -17.63 14.58 11.99
C ASN A 225 -19.15 14.39 11.86
N HIS A 226 -19.80 13.65 12.77
CA HIS A 226 -21.23 13.35 12.69
C HIS A 226 -21.93 13.35 14.06
N SER A 227 -23.27 13.39 14.04
CA SER A 227 -24.14 13.38 15.22
C SER A 227 -24.77 12.02 15.53
N VAL A 228 -24.55 11.01 14.68
CA VAL A 228 -25.12 9.66 14.85
C VAL A 228 -24.54 8.99 16.10
N LYS A 229 -25.38 8.75 17.10
CA LYS A 229 -24.97 8.19 18.40
C LYS A 229 -24.49 6.74 18.35
N SER A 230 -24.92 5.97 17.35
CA SER A 230 -24.55 4.55 17.20
C SER A 230 -23.21 4.32 16.52
N TYR A 231 -22.54 5.38 16.03
CA TYR A 231 -21.27 5.29 15.36
C TYR A 231 -20.16 5.88 16.24
N ASP A 232 -18.93 5.39 16.08
CA ASP A 232 -17.76 5.98 16.74
C ASP A 232 -17.58 7.44 16.34
N SER A 233 -17.18 8.30 17.28
CA SER A 233 -17.01 9.74 17.04
C SER A 233 -15.91 10.09 16.03
N GLU A 234 -14.97 9.17 15.79
CA GLU A 234 -13.87 9.34 14.85
C GLU A 234 -14.07 8.44 13.63
N ILE A 235 -14.47 9.05 12.51
CA ILE A 235 -14.58 8.39 11.20
C ILE A 235 -13.70 9.13 10.20
N ILE A 236 -12.68 8.43 9.69
CA ILE A 236 -11.70 8.96 8.73
C ILE A 236 -11.71 8.06 7.49
N PHE A 237 -11.79 8.66 6.31
CA PHE A 237 -11.63 7.97 5.04
C PHE A 237 -10.30 8.37 4.39
N TRP A 238 -9.40 7.40 4.22
CA TRP A 238 -8.08 7.60 3.62
C TRP A 238 -8.14 7.46 2.11
N THR A 239 -7.49 8.37 1.39
CA THR A 239 -7.40 8.35 -0.07
C THR A 239 -6.01 8.77 -0.52
N PHE A 240 -5.60 8.32 -1.72
CA PHE A 240 -4.38 8.84 -2.35
C PHE A 240 -4.60 10.21 -3.01
N ASN A 241 -5.85 10.62 -3.21
CA ASN A 241 -6.18 11.92 -3.80
C ASN A 241 -5.99 13.06 -2.79
N ASN A 242 -5.88 14.27 -3.30
CA ASN A 242 -5.90 15.47 -2.48
C ASN A 242 -7.24 15.56 -1.71
N PRO A 243 -7.22 15.73 -0.37
CA PRO A 243 -8.45 15.74 0.40
C PRO A 243 -9.34 16.97 0.13
N GLN A 244 -8.77 18.10 -0.28
CA GLN A 244 -9.54 19.28 -0.69
C GLN A 244 -10.32 19.01 -1.98
N GLU A 245 -9.70 18.40 -2.99
CA GLU A 245 -10.39 18.00 -4.22
C GLU A 245 -11.52 16.99 -3.95
N LEU A 246 -11.34 16.12 -2.96
CA LEU A 246 -12.39 15.19 -2.54
C LEU A 246 -13.58 15.94 -1.91
N ILE A 247 -13.32 16.93 -1.06
CA ILE A 247 -14.36 17.77 -0.47
C ILE A 247 -15.09 18.57 -1.54
N GLU A 248 -14.38 19.16 -2.50
CA GLU A 248 -14.98 19.89 -3.63
C GLU A 248 -15.92 18.99 -4.43
N LYS A 249 -15.49 17.76 -4.77
CA LYS A 249 -16.34 16.77 -5.45
C LYS A 249 -17.56 16.38 -4.63
N ILE A 250 -17.43 16.25 -3.31
CA ILE A 250 -18.58 16.00 -2.43
C ILE A 250 -19.55 17.18 -2.51
N ASN A 251 -19.05 18.40 -2.55
CA ASN A 251 -19.89 19.59 -2.63
C ASN A 251 -20.62 19.69 -3.97
N GLU A 252 -19.95 19.36 -5.07
CA GLU A 252 -20.54 19.32 -6.42
C GLU A 252 -21.74 18.34 -6.52
N THR A 253 -21.82 17.31 -5.67
CA THR A 253 -22.99 16.41 -5.64
C THR A 253 -24.24 17.03 -5.01
N GLY A 254 -24.14 18.21 -4.39
CA GLY A 254 -25.21 18.83 -3.62
C GLY A 254 -25.46 18.18 -2.25
N PHE A 255 -24.56 17.30 -1.79
CA PHE A 255 -24.63 16.70 -0.45
C PHE A 255 -24.38 17.73 0.66
N SER A 256 -23.49 18.70 0.42
CA SER A 256 -23.04 19.71 1.40
C SER A 256 -23.99 20.87 1.64
N ASP A 257 -24.84 21.19 0.65
CA ASP A 257 -25.72 22.37 0.66
C ASP A 257 -26.71 22.37 1.83
N LYS A 258 -26.88 21.22 2.49
CA LYS A 258 -27.83 21.01 3.59
C LYS A 258 -27.23 21.13 4.98
N PHE A 259 -25.90 21.21 5.11
CA PHE A 259 -25.22 21.41 6.40
C PHE A 259 -24.80 22.87 6.65
N TYR A 260 -24.72 23.68 5.59
CA TYR A 260 -24.55 25.12 5.71
C TYR A 260 -25.87 25.78 6.14
N LYS A 261 -26.08 25.89 7.46
CA LYS A 261 -26.81 27.05 7.98
C LYS A 261 -25.80 28.20 7.99
N PRO A 262 -26.03 29.30 7.26
CA PRO A 262 -25.30 30.53 7.52
C PRO A 262 -25.47 30.81 9.02
N LEU A 263 -24.36 30.97 9.74
CA LEU A 263 -24.39 31.61 11.04
C LEU A 263 -24.85 33.04 10.79
N ASP A 264 -26.15 33.27 10.92
CA ASP A 264 -26.69 34.62 10.96
C ASP A 264 -26.15 35.30 12.23
N GLY A 265 -25.21 36.23 12.04
CA GLY A 265 -25.00 37.28 13.02
C GLY A 265 -23.97 37.07 14.12
N GLN A 266 -22.87 36.34 13.89
CA GLN A 266 -21.66 36.54 14.70
C GLN A 266 -20.51 37.04 13.82
N GLN A 267 -20.58 38.33 13.46
CA GLN A 267 -19.39 39.08 13.04
C GLN A 267 -18.38 39.02 14.19
N LYS A 268 -17.28 38.29 13.98
CA LYS A 268 -16.02 38.50 14.71
C LYS A 268 -15.65 39.98 14.58
N LYS A 269 -15.92 40.78 15.61
CA LYS A 269 -15.22 42.04 15.79
C LYS A 269 -13.76 41.68 16.07
N SER A 270 -12.89 41.87 15.08
CA SER A 270 -11.45 41.91 15.32
C SER A 270 -11.17 42.96 16.40
N PRO A 271 -10.32 42.67 17.41
CA PRO A 271 -9.86 43.69 18.32
C PRO A 271 -9.18 44.78 17.50
N LYS A 272 -9.61 46.04 17.68
CA LYS A 272 -8.87 47.16 17.10
C LYS A 272 -7.51 47.20 17.79
N ILE A 273 -6.44 47.14 17.01
CA ILE A 273 -5.09 47.41 17.46
C ILE A 273 -5.11 48.82 18.06
N GLY A 274 -4.99 48.90 19.40
CA GLY A 274 -5.06 50.16 20.16
C GLY A 274 -5.52 50.00 21.62
N ASP A 275 -6.24 48.93 21.97
CA ASP A 275 -6.78 48.75 23.33
C ASP A 275 -5.86 47.89 24.22
N TRP A 276 -4.63 48.36 24.45
CA TRP A 276 -3.84 47.95 25.62
C TRP A 276 -3.51 49.20 26.41
N LYS A 277 -4.22 49.41 27.52
CA LYS A 277 -3.80 50.29 28.62
C LYS A 277 -3.22 49.44 29.74
#